data_AF-A0A4Q5Y5I4-F1
#
_entry.id   AF-A0A4Q5Y5I4-F1
#
_cell.length_a   1.000
_cell.length_b   1.000
_cell.length_c   1.000
_cell.angle_alpha   90.00
_cell.angle_beta   90.00
_cell.angle_gamma   90.00
#
_symmetry.space_group_name_H-M   'P 1'
#
loop_
_entity.id
_entity.type
_entity.pdbx_description
1 polymer ?
#
loop_
_entity_poly.entity_id
_entity_poly.type
_entity_poly.pdbx_seq_one_letter_code
_entity_poly.pdbx_strand_id
1 'polypeptide(L)'
;MYYRTRMLKQQMRFKLKTILSIAMILSAGIGISGCMESPYYQKTTAIPQYSWNYNFHPSFGFDITDTAAIYNLYFIIRHTDAYPFSNIWLNIRTKLPGDTAFLQQRVEIPLAESNGKWLGRGAVP
;
A
#
# COMPACT_ATOMS: atom_id res chain seq x y z
N MET A 1 -1.01 64.16 21.84
CA MET A 1 -0.08 63.11 21.35
C MET A 1 -0.52 61.67 21.75
N TYR A 2 -1.09 61.45 22.93
CA TYR A 2 -1.53 60.14 23.46
C TYR A 2 -2.68 59.44 22.69
N TYR A 3 -3.65 60.17 22.14
CA TYR A 3 -4.78 59.58 21.40
C TYR A 3 -4.36 58.96 20.06
N ARG A 4 -3.36 59.54 19.38
CA ARG A 4 -2.85 59.05 18.09
C ARG A 4 -2.14 57.70 18.24
N THR A 5 -1.37 57.50 19.31
CA THR A 5 -0.68 56.24 19.59
C THR A 5 -1.66 55.13 20.01
N ARG A 6 -2.76 55.47 20.70
CA ARG A 6 -3.83 54.53 21.07
C ARG A 6 -4.62 54.06 19.82
N MET A 7 -4.94 54.99 18.92
CA MET A 7 -5.58 54.69 17.63
C MET A 7 -4.68 53.82 16.74
N LEU A 8 -3.37 54.12 16.65
CA LEU A 8 -2.41 53.30 15.90
C LEU A 8 -2.24 51.88 16.48
N LYS A 9 -2.19 51.73 17.81
CA LYS A 9 -2.17 50.41 18.46
C LYS A 9 -3.45 49.61 18.19
N GLN A 10 -4.62 50.25 18.14
CA GLN A 10 -5.89 49.58 17.88
C GLN A 10 -6.02 49.14 16.42
N GLN A 11 -5.57 49.96 15.47
CA GLN A 11 -5.47 49.61 14.05
C GLN A 11 -4.49 48.45 13.81
N MET A 12 -3.32 48.46 14.48
CA MET A 12 -2.37 47.34 14.40
C MET A 12 -2.93 46.05 15.00
N ARG A 13 -3.65 46.12 16.13
CA ARG A 13 -4.32 44.95 16.73
C ARG A 13 -5.42 44.37 15.83
N PHE A 14 -6.16 45.22 15.11
CA PHE A 14 -7.18 44.78 14.17
C PHE A 14 -6.54 44.09 12.94
N LYS A 15 -5.52 44.72 12.34
CA LYS A 15 -4.75 44.12 11.24
C LYS A 15 -4.05 42.81 11.64
N LEU A 16 -3.50 42.71 12.85
CA LEU A 16 -2.87 41.49 13.36
C LEU A 16 -3.88 40.35 13.51
N LYS A 17 -5.09 40.62 14.04
CA LYS A 17 -6.17 39.62 14.11
C LYS A 17 -6.60 39.16 12.72
N THR A 18 -6.76 40.09 11.77
CA THR A 18 -7.12 39.74 10.38
C THR A 18 -6.04 38.89 9.71
N ILE A 19 -4.76 39.22 9.88
CA ILE A 19 -3.64 38.42 9.35
C ILE A 19 -3.60 37.02 10.00
N LEU A 20 -3.77 36.94 11.32
CA LEU A 20 -3.82 35.65 12.03
C LEU A 20 -5.01 34.79 11.58
N SER A 21 -6.20 35.39 11.37
CA SER A 21 -7.37 34.68 10.86
C SER A 21 -7.17 34.18 9.42
N ILE A 22 -6.58 34.99 8.54
CA ILE A 22 -6.26 34.57 7.16
C ILE A 22 -5.21 33.44 7.18
N ALA A 23 -4.18 33.56 8.02
CA ALA A 23 -3.16 32.52 8.17
C ALA A 23 -3.75 31.19 8.70
N MET A 24 -4.70 31.26 9.62
CA MET A 24 -5.42 30.10 10.14
C MET A 24 -6.26 29.41 9.06
N ILE A 25 -6.98 30.19 8.24
CA ILE A 25 -7.77 29.66 7.10
C ILE A 25 -6.84 29.04 6.04
N LEU A 26 -5.70 29.69 5.73
CA LEU A 26 -4.73 29.17 4.77
C LEU A 26 -4.09 27.86 5.25
N SER A 27 -3.77 27.76 6.55
CA SER A 27 -3.21 26.54 7.15
C SER A 27 -4.20 25.36 7.14
N ALA A 28 -5.50 25.63 7.31
CA ALA A 28 -6.54 24.61 7.23
C ALA A 28 -6.72 24.06 5.81
N GLY A 29 -6.53 24.89 4.78
CA GLY A 29 -6.64 24.46 3.38
C GLY A 29 -5.53 23.51 2.90
N ILE A 30 -4.36 23.52 3.54
CA ILE A 30 -3.22 22.65 3.17
C ILE A 30 -3.38 21.23 3.74
N GLY A 31 -4.17 21.05 4.81
CA GLY A 31 -4.31 19.76 5.49
C GLY A 31 -5.15 18.70 4.77
N ILE A 32 -5.84 19.06 3.68
CA ILE A 32 -6.82 18.19 2.99
C ILE A 32 -6.28 17.46 1.74
N SER A 33 -5.03 17.72 1.30
CA SER A 33 -4.47 17.11 0.08
C SER A 33 -3.75 15.76 0.29
N GLY A 34 -3.96 15.10 1.43
CA GLY A 34 -3.20 13.88 1.80
C GLY A 34 -3.84 12.55 1.41
N CYS A 35 -5.10 12.52 0.98
CA CYS A 35 -5.80 11.28 0.68
C CYS A 35 -5.72 10.98 -0.82
N MET A 36 -4.55 10.53 -1.29
CA MET A 36 -4.45 9.85 -2.58
C MET A 36 -4.74 8.37 -2.35
N GLU A 37 -5.74 7.85 -3.07
CA GLU A 37 -5.99 6.42 -3.10
C GLU A 37 -4.74 5.75 -3.66
N SER A 38 -4.18 4.82 -2.90
CA SER A 38 -2.94 4.21 -3.28
C SER A 38 -3.16 3.31 -4.49
N PRO A 39 -2.36 3.42 -5.57
CA PRO A 39 -2.58 2.67 -6.81
C PRO A 39 -2.28 1.16 -6.69
N TYR A 40 -1.99 0.66 -5.48
CA TYR A 40 -1.67 -0.75 -5.28
C TYR A 40 -2.90 -1.55 -4.83
N TYR A 41 -3.22 -2.60 -5.57
CA TYR A 41 -4.06 -3.67 -5.05
C TYR A 41 -3.20 -4.60 -4.18
N GLN A 42 -3.59 -4.82 -2.93
CA GLN A 42 -2.94 -5.78 -2.05
C GLN A 42 -4.01 -6.61 -1.31
N LYS A 43 -3.97 -7.93 -1.49
CA LYS A 43 -4.85 -8.87 -0.81
C LYS A 43 -4.08 -10.12 -0.40
N THR A 44 -4.32 -10.57 0.82
CA THR A 44 -3.74 -11.81 1.38
C THR A 44 -4.86 -12.73 1.85
N THR A 45 -4.72 -14.03 1.60
CA THR A 45 -5.68 -15.05 2.02
C THR A 45 -4.98 -16.05 2.93
N ALA A 46 -5.56 -16.34 4.08
CA ALA A 46 -5.04 -17.36 4.99
C ALA A 46 -5.27 -18.76 4.41
N ILE A 47 -4.28 -19.64 4.58
CA ILE A 47 -4.40 -21.05 4.21
C ILE A 47 -5.19 -21.77 5.30
N PRO A 48 -6.31 -22.45 4.97
CA PRO A 48 -7.10 -23.19 5.95
C PRO A 48 -6.25 -24.22 6.70
N GLN A 49 -6.36 -24.21 8.03
CA GLN A 49 -5.68 -25.18 8.90
C GLN A 49 -4.15 -25.26 8.69
N TYR A 50 -3.52 -24.22 8.14
CA TYR A 50 -2.09 -24.20 7.77
C TYR A 50 -1.68 -25.32 6.81
N SER A 51 -2.64 -25.92 6.11
CA SER A 51 -2.41 -27.02 5.17
C SER A 51 -2.91 -26.62 3.79
N TRP A 52 -1.97 -26.46 2.85
CA TRP A 52 -2.32 -26.09 1.49
C TRP A 52 -2.82 -27.31 0.72
N ASN A 53 -4.14 -27.51 0.75
CA ASN A 53 -4.79 -28.55 -0.04
C ASN A 53 -4.77 -28.19 -1.54
N TYR A 54 -4.55 -29.19 -2.40
CA TYR A 54 -4.58 -29.00 -3.86
C TYR A 54 -5.86 -28.35 -4.38
N ASN A 55 -7.01 -28.62 -3.75
CA ASN A 55 -8.29 -28.03 -4.15
C ASN A 55 -8.48 -26.58 -3.70
N PHE A 56 -7.61 -26.07 -2.83
CA PHE A 56 -7.64 -24.69 -2.36
C PHE A 56 -6.94 -23.76 -3.34
N HIS A 57 -7.75 -23.05 -4.14
CA HIS A 57 -7.30 -22.11 -5.16
C HIS A 57 -7.79 -20.69 -4.82
N PRO A 58 -7.00 -19.87 -4.11
CA PRO A 58 -7.37 -18.50 -3.84
C PRO A 58 -7.35 -17.67 -5.13
N SER A 59 -8.43 -16.91 -5.36
CA SER A 59 -8.56 -16.01 -6.52
C SER A 59 -8.45 -14.56 -6.09
N PHE A 60 -7.70 -13.78 -6.87
CA PHE A 60 -7.45 -12.37 -6.64
C PHE A 60 -7.87 -11.60 -7.90
N GLY A 61 -8.91 -10.79 -7.78
CA GLY A 61 -9.40 -9.92 -8.85
C GLY A 61 -9.26 -8.47 -8.45
N PHE A 62 -8.80 -7.65 -9.40
CA PHE A 62 -8.67 -6.21 -9.27
C PHE A 62 -8.98 -5.55 -10.61
N ASP A 63 -9.46 -4.31 -10.55
CA ASP A 63 -9.83 -3.55 -11.75
C ASP A 63 -8.61 -2.82 -12.31
N ILE A 64 -8.42 -2.92 -13.62
CA ILE A 64 -7.38 -2.20 -14.36
C ILE A 64 -7.99 -0.89 -14.84
N THR A 65 -7.58 0.22 -14.25
CA THR A 65 -8.09 1.56 -14.59
C THR A 65 -7.34 2.23 -15.73
N ASP A 66 -6.06 1.92 -15.93
CA ASP A 66 -5.22 2.45 -17.01
C ASP A 66 -4.47 1.30 -17.70
N THR A 67 -4.83 0.99 -18.94
CA THR A 67 -4.20 -0.12 -19.70
C THR A 67 -2.82 0.22 -20.25
N ALA A 68 -2.41 1.50 -20.24
CA ALA A 68 -1.07 1.91 -20.66
C ALA A 68 -0.04 1.84 -19.53
N ALA A 69 -0.50 1.71 -18.28
CA ALA A 69 0.37 1.61 -17.12
C ALA A 69 1.01 0.22 -16.97
N ILE A 70 2.23 0.20 -16.41
CA ILE A 70 2.94 -1.05 -16.09
C ILE A 70 2.50 -1.53 -14.70
N TYR A 71 1.88 -2.72 -14.65
CA TYR A 71 1.48 -3.36 -13.40
C TYR A 71 2.51 -4.41 -12.98
N ASN A 72 3.18 -4.17 -11.86
CA ASN A 72 4.11 -5.13 -11.27
C ASN A 72 3.36 -6.08 -10.33
N LEU A 73 3.43 -7.37 -10.61
CA LEU A 73 2.84 -8.42 -9.79
C LEU A 73 3.84 -8.88 -8.74
N TYR A 74 3.44 -8.86 -7.47
CA TYR A 74 4.24 -9.34 -6.34
C TYR A 74 3.53 -10.47 -5.62
N PHE A 75 4.26 -11.53 -5.31
CA PHE A 75 3.78 -12.62 -4.47
C PHE A 75 4.22 -12.39 -3.02
N ILE A 76 3.26 -12.41 -2.10
CA ILE A 76 3.51 -12.32 -0.67
C ILE A 76 3.15 -13.68 -0.06
N ILE A 77 4.17 -14.42 0.36
CA ILE A 77 4.02 -15.70 1.05
C ILE A 77 4.52 -15.51 2.48
N ARG A 78 3.68 -15.89 3.43
CA ARG A 78 4.07 -15.97 4.84
C ARG A 78 4.02 -17.43 5.25
N HIS A 79 5.16 -17.95 5.71
CA HIS A 79 5.27 -19.29 6.25
C HIS A 79 5.81 -19.23 7.68
N THR A 80 5.73 -20.34 8.39
CA THR A 80 6.38 -20.57 9.69
C THR A 80 7.47 -21.62 9.50
N ASP A 81 8.26 -21.88 10.56
CA ASP A 81 9.29 -22.94 10.55
C ASP A 81 8.70 -24.37 10.43
N ALA A 82 7.37 -24.52 10.55
CA ALA A 82 6.68 -25.78 10.30
C ALA A 82 6.64 -26.17 8.81
N TYR A 83 6.96 -25.25 7.90
CA TYR A 83 7.11 -25.55 6.48
C TYR A 83 8.55 -26.02 6.19
N PRO A 84 8.79 -27.30 5.89
CA PRO A 84 10.14 -27.87 5.92
C PRO A 84 10.92 -27.72 4.60
N PHE A 85 10.36 -27.02 3.61
CA PHE A 85 10.95 -26.93 2.27
C PHE A 85 11.57 -25.54 2.03
N SER A 86 12.70 -25.52 1.32
CA SER A 86 13.45 -24.30 0.97
C SER A 86 12.85 -23.54 -0.21
N ASN A 87 11.83 -24.07 -0.89
CA ASN A 87 11.18 -23.49 -2.04
C ASN A 87 9.70 -23.91 -2.10
N ILE A 88 8.92 -23.16 -2.86
CA ILE A 88 7.53 -23.50 -3.18
C ILE A 88 7.27 -23.31 -4.67
N TRP A 89 6.57 -24.26 -5.28
CA TRP A 89 6.14 -24.19 -6.68
C TRP A 89 4.70 -23.70 -6.77
N LEU A 90 4.45 -22.67 -7.56
CA LEU A 90 3.11 -22.15 -7.80
C LEU A 90 2.71 -22.33 -9.27
N ASN A 91 1.49 -22.82 -9.49
CA ASN A 91 0.82 -22.77 -10.78
C ASN A 91 -0.11 -21.54 -10.78
N ILE A 92 0.35 -20.46 -11.41
CA ILE A 92 -0.40 -19.21 -11.51
C ILE A 92 -1.27 -19.29 -12.76
N ARG A 93 -2.55 -18.93 -12.61
CA ARG A 93 -3.51 -18.78 -13.71
C ARG A 93 -3.99 -17.35 -13.77
N THR A 94 -3.68 -16.66 -14.85
CA THR A 94 -4.03 -15.25 -15.06
C THR A 94 -5.05 -15.16 -16.19
N LYS A 95 -6.07 -14.33 -16.02
CA LYS A 95 -7.06 -14.01 -17.06
C LYS A 95 -7.09 -12.50 -17.25
N LEU A 96 -6.76 -12.04 -18.45
CA LEU A 96 -6.81 -10.61 -18.78
C LEU A 96 -8.23 -10.18 -19.17
N PRO A 97 -8.55 -8.88 -19.07
CA PRO A 97 -9.83 -8.35 -19.57
C PRO A 97 -10.01 -8.68 -21.05
N GLY A 98 -11.15 -9.27 -21.40
CA GLY A 98 -11.48 -9.66 -22.78
C GLY A 98 -11.04 -11.06 -23.20
N ASP A 99 -10.16 -11.71 -22.43
CA ASP A 99 -9.75 -13.08 -22.73
C ASP A 99 -10.79 -14.12 -22.31
N THR A 100 -10.89 -15.20 -23.08
CA THR A 100 -11.71 -16.37 -22.75
C THR A 100 -10.92 -17.43 -21.99
N ALA A 101 -9.61 -17.53 -22.23
CA ALA A 101 -8.72 -18.53 -21.64
C ALA A 101 -7.87 -17.96 -20.49
N PHE A 102 -7.37 -18.86 -19.63
CA PHE A 102 -6.36 -18.53 -18.63
C PHE A 102 -4.96 -18.79 -19.18
N LEU A 103 -4.06 -17.83 -18.98
CA LEU A 103 -2.62 -18.04 -19.13
C LEU A 103 -2.10 -18.76 -17.89
N GLN A 104 -1.43 -19.89 -18.08
CA GLN A 104 -0.87 -20.69 -16.99
C GLN A 104 0.65 -20.63 -16.98
N GLN A 105 1.23 -20.36 -15.81
CA GLN A 105 2.67 -20.32 -15.61
C GLN A 105 3.03 -21.08 -14.33
N ARG A 106 4.07 -21.91 -14.41
CA ARG A 106 4.64 -22.57 -13.24
C ARG A 106 5.89 -21.82 -12.82
N VAL A 107 5.92 -21.34 -11.59
CA VAL A 107 7.05 -20.59 -11.04
C VAL A 107 7.59 -21.28 -9.80
N GLU A 108 8.90 -21.24 -9.64
CA GLU A 108 9.58 -21.61 -8.41
C GLU A 108 9.85 -20.36 -7.60
N ILE A 109 9.52 -20.40 -6.32
CA ILE A 109 9.82 -19.33 -5.38
C ILE A 109 10.76 -19.91 -4.32
N PRO A 110 12.05 -19.53 -4.33
CA PRO A 110 12.96 -19.88 -3.25
C PRO A 110 12.53 -19.13 -1.98
N LEU A 111 12.44 -19.87 -0.88
CA LEU A 111 12.11 -19.38 0.45
C LEU A 111 13.32 -19.39 1.38
N ALA A 112 14.35 -20.19 1.10
CA ALA A 112 15.60 -20.25 1.87
C ALA A 112 16.83 -20.27 0.95
N GLU A 113 17.97 -19.84 1.50
CA GLU A 113 19.30 -20.08 0.96
C GLU A 113 19.69 -21.57 1.09
N SER A 114 20.76 -21.98 0.40
CA SER A 114 21.30 -23.35 0.48
C SER A 114 21.78 -23.76 1.87
N ASN A 115 22.07 -22.80 2.74
CA ASN A 115 22.45 -22.99 4.15
C ASN A 115 21.22 -23.12 5.09
N GLY A 116 19.99 -23.05 4.58
CA GLY A 116 18.75 -23.13 5.36
C GLY A 116 18.27 -21.79 5.93
N LYS A 117 18.99 -20.69 5.71
CA LYS A 117 18.56 -19.35 6.14
C LYS A 117 17.36 -18.88 5.33
N TRP A 118 16.28 -18.50 6.01
CA TRP A 118 15.08 -17.98 5.38
C TRP A 118 15.33 -16.66 4.64
N LEU A 119 14.78 -16.55 3.44
CA LEU A 119 14.73 -15.34 2.62
C LEU A 119 13.50 -14.51 3.02
N GLY A 120 13.64 -13.18 2.95
CA GLY A 120 12.53 -12.24 3.18
C GLY A 120 12.69 -11.37 4.43
N ARG A 121 11.76 -10.41 4.59
CA ARG A 121 11.75 -9.47 5.72
C ARG A 121 11.00 -10.10 6.89
N GLY A 122 11.70 -10.36 8.00
CA GLY A 122 11.16 -11.03 9.17
C GLY A 122 11.83 -12.37 9.50
N ALA A 123 12.75 -12.84 8.67
CA ALA A 123 13.69 -13.88 9.06
C ALA A 123 14.56 -13.33 10.21
N VAL A 124 14.34 -13.82 11.42
CA VAL A 124 15.20 -13.50 12.57
C VAL A 124 16.52 -14.25 12.34
N PRO A 125 17.70 -13.61 12.56
CA PRO A 125 18.99 -14.28 12.48
C PRO A 125 19.10 -15.50 13.40
#